data_AF-A0A8T4E036-F1
#
_entry.id   AF-A0A8T4E036-F1
#
_cell.length_a   1.000
_cell.length_b   1.000
_cell.length_c   1.000
_cell.angle_alpha   90.00
_cell.angle_beta   90.00
_cell.angle_gamma   90.00
#
_symmetry.space_group_name_H-M   'P 1'
#
loop_
_entity.id
_entity.type
_entity.pdbx_description
1 polymer ?
#
loop_
_entity_poly.entity_id
_entity_poly.type
_entity_poly.pdbx_seq_one_letter_code
_entity_poly.pdbx_strand_id
1 'polypeptide(L)'
;NLIIWLAIIIVIIVLLWFLIFKFSLREFLLGRKVRRVKKSLKKVDKNIRESEYHVGEHSPVIEKTDHGVRVRAGTVPHPMRENHYIKWIEIEADGKVFRKSLKPGDSPVAEFETDAKKIRARTSCSVHGKWESKS
;
A
#
# COMPACT_ATOMS: atom_id res chain seq x y z
N ASN A 1 54.23 -49.33 10.92
CA ASN A 1 53.85 -48.58 12.13
C ASN A 1 52.36 -48.28 12.14
N LEU A 2 51.56 -49.16 12.74
CA LEU A 2 50.10 -49.06 12.85
C LEU A 2 49.64 -47.73 13.50
N ILE A 3 50.44 -47.22 14.43
CA ILE A 3 50.22 -45.95 15.15
C ILE A 3 50.17 -44.75 14.19
N ILE A 4 51.02 -44.73 13.16
CA ILE A 4 51.07 -43.62 12.19
C ILE A 4 49.80 -43.62 11.32
N TRP A 5 49.34 -44.80 10.90
CA TRP A 5 48.10 -44.94 10.13
C TRP A 5 46.86 -44.54 10.95
N LEU A 6 46.82 -44.90 12.23
CA LEU A 6 45.74 -44.48 13.14
C LEU A 6 45.71 -42.96 13.33
N ALA A 7 46.88 -42.31 13.47
CA ALA A 7 46.96 -40.87 13.59
C ALA A 7 46.45 -40.13 12.33
N ILE A 8 46.78 -40.63 11.13
CA ILE A 8 46.31 -40.06 9.86
C ILE A 8 44.79 -40.18 9.73
N ILE A 9 44.21 -41.33 10.10
CA ILE A 9 42.76 -41.55 10.05
C ILE A 9 42.03 -40.57 10.98
N ILE A 10 42.52 -40.37 12.20
CA ILE A 10 41.93 -39.42 13.16
C ILE A 10 41.95 -38.00 12.60
N VAL A 11 43.08 -37.57 11.99
CA VAL A 11 43.18 -36.25 11.35
C VAL A 11 42.16 -36.09 10.22
N ILE A 12 42.01 -37.11 9.37
CA ILE A 12 41.03 -37.10 8.28
C ILE A 12 39.59 -37.00 8.81
N ILE A 13 39.25 -37.75 9.86
CA ILE A 13 37.93 -37.71 10.49
C ILE A 13 37.64 -36.33 11.08
N VAL A 14 38.62 -35.72 11.77
CA VAL A 14 38.46 -34.36 12.33
C VAL A 14 38.29 -33.32 11.23
N LEU A 15 39.04 -33.42 10.13
CA LEU A 15 38.92 -32.50 8.99
C LEU A 15 37.58 -32.67 8.26
N LEU A 16 37.13 -33.91 8.05
CA LEU A 16 35.82 -34.20 7.48
C LEU A 16 34.69 -33.68 8.37
N TRP A 17 34.79 -33.90 9.69
CA TRP A 17 33.81 -33.38 10.65
C TRP A 17 33.77 -31.85 10.63
N PHE A 18 34.93 -31.19 10.58
CA PHE A 18 35.02 -29.73 10.50
C PHE A 18 34.45 -29.18 9.18
N LEU A 19 34.66 -29.88 8.06
CA LEU A 19 34.07 -29.53 6.76
C LEU A 19 32.55 -29.66 6.78
N ILE A 20 32.02 -30.76 7.31
CA ILE A 20 30.56 -30.99 7.45
C ILE A 20 29.95 -29.95 8.39
N PHE A 21 30.62 -29.65 9.50
CA PHE A 21 30.18 -28.62 10.45
C PHE A 21 30.16 -27.23 9.81
N LYS A 22 31.21 -26.85 9.06
CA LYS A 22 31.24 -25.59 8.31
C LYS A 22 30.16 -25.51 7.24
N PHE A 23 29.89 -26.62 6.54
CA PHE A 23 28.83 -26.69 5.53
C PHE A 23 27.44 -26.50 6.16
N SER A 24 27.16 -27.21 7.26
CA SER A 24 25.90 -27.07 8.01
C SER A 24 25.70 -25.67 8.58
N LEU A 25 26.76 -25.06 9.12
CA LEU A 25 26.72 -23.69 9.64
C LEU A 25 26.43 -22.67 8.51
N ARG A 26 27.03 -22.86 7.33
CA ARG A 26 26.78 -22.02 6.15
C ARG A 26 25.32 -22.11 5.69
N GLU A 27 24.77 -23.31 5.56
CA GLU A 27 23.35 -23.51 5.18
C GLU A 27 22.39 -22.94 6.23
N PHE A 28 22.71 -23.09 7.52
CA PHE A 28 21.91 -22.53 8.61
C PHE A 28 21.93 -20.99 8.61
N LEU A 29 23.09 -20.37 8.37
CA LEU A 29 23.22 -18.92 8.27
C LEU A 29 22.53 -18.36 7.03
N LEU A 30 22.65 -19.04 5.89
CA LEU A 30 21.90 -18.71 4.67
C LEU A 30 20.38 -18.81 4.92
N GLY A 31 19.94 -19.88 5.58
CA GLY A 31 18.53 -20.06 5.97
C GLY A 31 18.00 -18.99 6.92
N ARG A 32 18.84 -18.39 7.78
CA ARG A 32 18.45 -17.22 8.60
C ARG A 32 18.28 -15.96 7.77
N LYS A 33 19.17 -15.71 6.80
CA LYS A 33 19.10 -14.54 5.90
C LYS A 33 17.86 -14.62 5.01
N VAL A 34 17.58 -15.80 4.45
CA VAL A 34 16.37 -16.06 3.63
C VAL A 34 15.09 -15.89 4.45
N ARG A 35 15.01 -16.42 5.67
CA ARG A 35 13.85 -16.24 6.55
C ARG A 35 13.56 -14.78 6.86
N ARG A 36 14.60 -13.97 7.10
CA ARG A 36 14.46 -12.53 7.37
C ARG A 36 13.88 -11.79 6.16
N VAL A 37 14.43 -12.03 4.96
CA VAL A 37 13.92 -11.42 3.72
C VAL A 37 12.48 -11.85 3.43
N LYS A 38 12.16 -13.14 3.60
CA LYS A 38 10.79 -13.66 3.37
C LYS A 38 9.76 -13.04 4.33
N LYS A 39 10.14 -12.75 5.58
CA LYS A 39 9.27 -12.05 6.55
C LYS A 39 9.04 -10.60 6.14
N SER A 40 10.06 -9.90 5.66
CA SER A 40 9.94 -8.53 5.16
C SER A 40 9.07 -8.44 3.92
N LEU A 41 9.25 -9.35 2.95
CA LEU A 41 8.44 -9.41 1.73
C LEU A 41 6.95 -9.63 2.03
N LYS A 42 6.62 -10.57 2.92
CA LYS A 42 5.23 -10.79 3.36
C LYS A 42 4.60 -9.54 3.99
N LYS A 43 5.37 -8.73 4.70
CA LYS A 43 4.89 -7.48 5.29
C LYS A 43 4.61 -6.43 4.20
N VAL A 44 5.49 -6.32 3.22
CA VAL A 44 5.33 -5.41 2.08
C VAL A 44 4.11 -5.80 1.24
N ASP A 45 3.96 -7.08 0.88
CA ASP A 45 2.80 -7.57 0.11
C ASP A 45 1.46 -7.30 0.81
N LYS A 46 1.42 -7.46 2.14
CA LYS A 46 0.21 -7.16 2.93
C LYS A 46 -0.15 -5.68 2.86
N ASN A 47 0.82 -4.80 3.04
CA ASN A 47 0.61 -3.35 3.01
C ASN A 47 0.17 -2.86 1.62
N ILE A 48 0.70 -3.45 0.54
CA ILE A 48 0.32 -3.10 -0.84
C ILE A 48 -1.16 -3.45 -1.09
N ARG A 49 -1.59 -4.67 -0.73
CA ARG A 49 -2.98 -5.11 -0.91
C ARG A 49 -3.98 -4.26 -0.14
N GLU A 50 -3.60 -3.81 1.06
CA GLU A 50 -4.44 -2.94 1.89
C GLU A 50 -4.55 -1.53 1.27
N SER A 51 -3.48 -1.02 0.63
CA SER A 51 -3.53 0.26 -0.08
C SER A 51 -4.36 0.22 -1.36
N GLU A 52 -4.34 -0.88 -2.13
CA GLU A 52 -5.10 -0.99 -3.39
C GLU A 52 -6.61 -1.07 -3.17
N TYR A 53 -7.07 -1.72 -2.10
CA TYR A 53 -8.50 -1.89 -1.83
C TYR A 53 -9.22 -0.56 -1.53
N HIS A 54 -8.50 0.43 -1.00
CA HIS A 54 -9.08 1.73 -0.65
C HIS A 54 -8.97 2.78 -1.76
N VAL A 55 -8.08 2.61 -2.74
CA VAL A 55 -7.89 3.62 -3.82
C VAL A 55 -9.19 3.84 -4.61
N GLY A 56 -9.94 2.76 -4.86
CA GLY A 56 -11.20 2.81 -5.62
C GLY A 56 -12.35 3.52 -4.91
N GLU A 57 -12.34 3.59 -3.58
CA GLU A 57 -13.40 4.24 -2.78
C GLU A 57 -13.09 5.71 -2.48
N HIS A 58 -11.85 6.14 -2.65
CA HIS A 58 -11.41 7.47 -2.25
C HIS A 58 -11.12 8.39 -3.44
N SER A 59 -10.67 7.83 -4.57
CA SER A 59 -10.34 8.61 -5.76
C SER A 59 -11.57 9.36 -6.27
N PRO A 60 -11.53 10.70 -6.41
CA PRO A 60 -12.66 11.44 -6.94
C PRO A 60 -12.93 11.05 -8.39
N VAL A 61 -14.18 10.75 -8.70
CA VAL A 61 -14.66 10.54 -10.07
C VAL A 61 -15.36 11.81 -10.53
N ILE A 62 -14.89 12.38 -11.64
CA ILE A 62 -15.38 13.63 -12.21
C ILE A 62 -16.33 13.29 -13.37
N GLU A 63 -17.58 13.71 -13.26
CA GLU A 63 -18.61 13.58 -14.29
C GLU A 63 -19.01 14.98 -14.77
N LYS A 64 -18.84 15.28 -16.05
CA LYS A 64 -19.29 16.55 -16.65
C LYS A 64 -20.80 16.48 -16.91
N THR A 65 -21.50 17.55 -16.60
CA THR A 65 -22.95 17.72 -16.77
C THR A 65 -23.23 19.00 -17.55
N ASP A 66 -24.45 19.18 -18.06
CA ASP A 66 -24.81 20.35 -18.88
C ASP A 66 -24.70 21.70 -18.13
N HIS A 67 -24.72 21.66 -16.79
CA HIS A 67 -24.71 22.84 -15.92
C HIS A 67 -23.40 22.99 -15.11
N GLY A 68 -22.43 22.09 -15.30
CA GLY A 68 -21.20 22.08 -14.53
C GLY A 68 -20.65 20.67 -14.32
N VAL A 69 -20.19 20.37 -13.11
CA VAL A 69 -19.50 19.12 -12.80
C VAL A 69 -20.01 18.47 -11.53
N ARG A 70 -20.27 17.17 -11.62
CA ARG A 70 -20.56 16.29 -10.50
C ARG A 70 -19.29 15.52 -10.13
N VAL A 71 -18.94 15.53 -8.85
CA VAL A 71 -17.81 14.76 -8.31
C VAL A 71 -18.31 13.78 -7.28
N ARG A 72 -17.92 12.51 -7.44
CA ARG A 72 -18.24 11.41 -6.53
C ARG A 72 -16.97 10.94 -5.83
N ALA A 73 -17.03 10.66 -4.54
CA ALA A 73 -15.89 10.08 -3.82
C ALA A 73 -15.86 8.56 -4.03
N GLY A 74 -14.93 8.12 -4.88
CA GLY A 74 -14.75 6.73 -5.27
C GLY A 74 -15.55 6.32 -6.51
N THR A 75 -15.04 5.33 -7.24
CA THR A 75 -15.79 4.54 -8.23
C THR A 75 -16.85 3.70 -7.51
N VAL A 76 -16.49 3.16 -6.35
CA VAL A 76 -17.43 2.57 -5.39
C VAL A 76 -17.75 3.64 -4.35
N PRO A 77 -19.03 3.86 -4.00
CA PRO A 77 -19.40 4.91 -3.05
C PRO A 77 -18.69 4.73 -1.70
N HIS A 78 -17.95 5.75 -1.27
CA HIS A 78 -17.30 5.73 0.02
C HIS A 78 -18.33 5.61 1.17
N PRO A 79 -18.06 4.83 2.24
CA PRO A 79 -18.92 4.79 3.43
C PRO A 79 -19.09 6.16 4.08
N MET A 80 -20.30 6.52 4.52
CA MET A 80 -20.59 7.81 5.16
C MET A 80 -21.07 7.60 6.61
N ARG A 81 -20.26 6.92 7.42
CA ARG A 81 -20.54 6.61 8.84
C ARG A 81 -19.90 7.65 9.74
N GLU A 82 -20.40 7.82 10.97
CA GLU A 82 -19.88 8.83 11.92
C GLU A 82 -18.36 8.75 12.14
N ASN A 83 -17.83 7.52 12.26
CA ASN A 83 -16.40 7.29 12.47
C ASN A 83 -15.58 7.17 11.16
N HIS A 84 -16.25 7.14 10.00
CA HIS A 84 -15.60 6.97 8.70
C HIS A 84 -16.48 7.59 7.59
N TYR A 85 -16.19 8.83 7.21
CA TYR A 85 -16.94 9.58 6.20
C TYR A 85 -16.02 10.54 5.43
N ILE A 86 -16.51 11.01 4.29
CA ILE A 86 -15.88 12.09 3.52
C ILE A 86 -16.25 13.42 4.16
N LYS A 87 -15.25 14.19 4.62
CA LYS A 87 -15.43 15.51 5.24
C LYS A 87 -15.79 16.57 4.21
N TRP A 88 -15.18 16.49 3.04
CA TRP A 88 -15.40 17.43 1.96
C TRP A 88 -14.98 16.88 0.61
N ILE A 89 -15.60 17.43 -0.43
CA ILE A 89 -15.23 17.30 -1.83
C ILE A 89 -14.87 18.70 -2.33
N GLU A 90 -13.76 18.81 -3.03
CA GLU A 90 -13.24 20.06 -3.56
C GLU A 90 -12.92 19.91 -5.04
N ILE A 91 -13.20 20.94 -5.83
CA ILE A 91 -12.70 21.07 -7.19
C ILE A 91 -11.88 22.34 -7.35
N GLU A 92 -10.87 22.26 -8.19
CA GLU A 92 -10.12 23.39 -8.72
C GLU A 92 -10.44 23.51 -10.21
N ALA A 93 -11.10 24.60 -10.58
CA ALA A 93 -11.63 24.89 -11.89
C ALA A 93 -11.06 26.22 -12.37
N ASP A 94 -10.11 26.17 -13.32
CA ASP A 94 -9.41 27.33 -13.88
C ASP A 94 -8.89 28.33 -12.83
N GLY A 95 -8.32 27.80 -11.73
CA GLY A 95 -7.74 28.58 -10.64
C GLY A 95 -8.72 29.00 -9.54
N LYS A 96 -10.03 28.73 -9.70
CA LYS A 96 -11.02 28.89 -8.63
C LYS A 96 -11.20 27.57 -7.88
N VAL A 97 -11.27 27.65 -6.56
CA VAL A 97 -11.48 26.48 -5.70
C VAL A 97 -12.90 26.50 -5.17
N PHE A 98 -13.65 25.44 -5.44
CA PHE A 98 -14.98 25.20 -4.90
C PHE A 98 -14.91 24.02 -3.94
N ARG A 99 -15.49 24.14 -2.75
CA ARG A 99 -15.49 23.08 -1.75
C ARG A 99 -16.89 22.90 -1.17
N LYS A 100 -17.36 21.66 -1.18
CA LYS A 100 -18.57 21.21 -0.48
C LYS A 100 -18.17 20.39 0.73
N SER A 101 -18.59 20.83 1.92
CA SER A 101 -18.47 20.02 3.13
C SER A 101 -19.63 19.04 3.22
N LEU A 102 -19.35 17.83 3.68
CA LEU A 102 -20.33 16.76 3.87
C LEU A 102 -20.35 16.34 5.35
N LYS A 103 -21.47 15.75 5.78
CA LYS A 103 -21.67 15.19 7.11
C LYS A 103 -21.85 13.66 7.02
N PRO A 104 -21.65 12.92 8.13
CA PRO A 104 -22.04 11.52 8.18
C PRO A 104 -23.51 11.34 7.75
N GLY A 105 -23.78 10.31 6.96
CA GLY A 105 -25.10 10.03 6.38
C GLY A 105 -25.41 10.76 5.06
N ASP A 106 -24.65 11.80 4.69
CA ASP A 106 -24.82 12.45 3.39
C ASP A 106 -24.39 11.53 2.24
N SER A 107 -24.90 11.80 1.04
CA SER A 107 -24.38 11.14 -0.16
C SER A 107 -22.94 11.62 -0.43
N PRO A 108 -21.98 10.73 -0.75
CA PRO A 108 -20.59 11.08 -1.04
C PRO A 108 -20.44 11.70 -2.45
N VAL A 109 -21.30 12.66 -2.78
CA VAL A 109 -21.41 13.32 -4.08
C VAL A 109 -21.55 14.82 -3.87
N ALA A 110 -20.87 15.61 -4.70
CA ALA A 110 -21.00 17.06 -4.74
C ALA A 110 -21.14 17.55 -6.19
N GLU A 111 -21.98 18.55 -6.38
CA GLU A 111 -22.17 19.21 -7.68
C GLU A 111 -21.67 20.65 -7.60
N PHE A 112 -21.02 21.09 -8.66
CA PHE A 112 -20.42 22.40 -8.77
C PHE A 112 -20.74 22.99 -10.14
N GLU A 113 -21.32 24.17 -10.15
CA GLU A 113 -21.61 24.93 -11.37
C GLU A 113 -20.32 25.61 -11.85
N THR A 114 -19.79 25.19 -12.99
CA THR A 114 -18.57 25.75 -13.58
C THR A 114 -18.44 25.39 -15.06
N ASP A 115 -18.03 26.37 -15.86
CA ASP A 115 -17.74 26.20 -17.30
C ASP A 115 -16.26 25.85 -17.57
N ALA A 116 -15.50 25.55 -16.52
CA ALA A 116 -14.07 25.34 -16.61
C ALA A 116 -13.70 24.10 -17.44
N LYS A 117 -12.67 24.24 -18.28
CA LYS A 117 -12.21 23.13 -19.14
C LYS A 117 -11.30 22.15 -18.39
N LYS A 118 -10.46 22.67 -17.48
CA LYS A 118 -9.51 21.90 -16.68
C LYS A 118 -10.01 21.83 -15.25
N ILE A 119 -10.20 20.60 -14.78
CA ILE A 119 -10.76 20.33 -13.46
C ILE A 119 -9.87 19.36 -12.71
N ARG A 120 -9.52 19.74 -11.49
CA ARG A 120 -8.89 18.83 -10.53
C ARG A 120 -9.86 18.62 -9.39
N ALA A 121 -10.14 17.38 -9.05
CA ALA A 121 -10.99 17.05 -7.92
C ALA A 121 -10.16 16.50 -6.78
N ARG A 122 -10.60 16.80 -5.56
CA ARG A 122 -9.98 16.32 -4.33
C ARG A 122 -11.08 15.89 -3.36
N THR A 123 -10.82 14.82 -2.63
CA THR A 123 -11.70 14.33 -1.56
C THR A 123 -10.90 14.21 -0.27
N SER A 124 -11.56 14.29 0.87
CA SER A 124 -10.93 14.02 2.16
C SER A 124 -11.78 13.12 3.02
N CYS A 125 -11.24 11.96 3.35
CA CYS A 125 -11.79 11.03 4.32
C CYS A 125 -11.33 11.37 5.74
N SER A 126 -12.18 11.12 6.74
CA SER A 126 -11.85 11.29 8.15
C SER A 126 -10.71 10.40 8.63
N VAL A 127 -10.57 9.20 8.04
CA VAL A 127 -9.59 8.17 8.44
C VAL A 127 -8.41 8.11 7.47
N HIS A 128 -8.66 8.15 6.16
CA HIS A 128 -7.65 7.88 5.14
C HIS A 128 -7.05 9.14 4.49
N GLY A 129 -7.31 10.32 5.05
CA GLY A 129 -6.68 11.55 4.58
C GLY A 129 -7.25 12.08 3.27
N LYS A 130 -6.41 12.69 2.42
CA LYS A 130 -6.82 13.41 1.21
C LYS A 130 -6.42 12.64 -0.05
N TRP A 131 -7.24 12.73 -1.08
CA TRP A 131 -7.05 12.08 -2.37
C TRP A 131 -7.32 13.08 -3.49
N GLU A 132 -6.61 12.93 -4.62
CA GLU A 132 -6.76 13.81 -5.77
C GLU A 132 -6.90 13.02 -7.08
N SER A 133 -7.67 13.58 -8.02
CA SER A 133 -7.77 13.12 -9.40
C SER A 133 -7.84 14.31 -10.35
N LYS A 134 -7.44 14.09 -11.59
CA LYS A 134 -7.38 15.13 -12.64
C LYS A 134 -8.17 14.64 -13.84
N SER A 135 -8.99 15.53 -14.40
CA SER A 135 -9.71 15.35 -15.67
C SER A 135 -9.01 16.09 -16.81
#